data_AF-A0A0L0UI13-F1
#
_entry.id   AF-A0A0L0UI13-F1
#
_cell.length_a   1.000
_cell.length_b   1.000
_cell.length_c   1.000
_cell.angle_alpha   90.00
_cell.angle_beta   90.00
_cell.angle_gamma   90.00
#
_symmetry.space_group_name_H-M   'P 1'
#
loop_
_entity.id
_entity.type
_entity.pdbx_description
1 polymer ?
#
loop_
_entity_poly.entity_id
_entity_poly.type
_entity_poly.pdbx_seq_one_letter_code
_entity_poly.pdbx_strand_id
1 'polypeptide(L)'
;MNHKYDLPPEHNNPFCAIDPNLTIDEMGEKADLWEKLQSELLPSIRNQITALLTSLDLHDLEKHPSPDLDATLEILSNFDRTLETIVASTVSFALRSPLPDEQHDHRLKNLKSFRSSQLRLKIKSLIHSQIYSLFECCEELLTWCGMSIGVNDASVTPSGGANLEKQLQ
;
A
#
# COMPACT_ATOMS: atom_id res chain seq x y z
N MET A 1 -8.76 10.65 6.22
CA MET A 1 -8.58 9.80 5.02
C MET A 1 -7.60 10.49 4.09
N ASN A 2 -6.47 9.86 3.83
CA ASN A 2 -5.42 10.41 2.96
C ASN A 2 -5.85 10.20 1.50
N HIS A 3 -5.91 11.25 0.69
CA HIS A 3 -6.33 11.18 -0.72
C HIS A 3 -5.23 10.73 -1.69
N LYS A 4 -4.07 10.33 -1.14
CA LYS A 4 -2.83 10.11 -1.89
C LYS A 4 -2.98 9.10 -3.03
N TYR A 5 -3.77 8.05 -2.81
CA TYR A 5 -3.95 6.95 -3.77
C TYR A 5 -5.30 7.00 -4.49
N ASP A 6 -6.02 8.12 -4.42
CA ASP A 6 -7.33 8.22 -5.04
C ASP A 6 -7.20 8.23 -6.57
N LEU A 7 -7.80 7.23 -7.20
CA LEU A 7 -7.89 7.18 -8.65
C LEU A 7 -8.92 8.22 -9.13
N PRO A 8 -8.54 9.13 -10.06
CA PRO A 8 -9.45 10.14 -10.57
C PRO A 8 -10.64 9.48 -11.26
N PRO A 9 -11.85 10.08 -11.20
CA PRO A 9 -13.05 9.48 -11.77
C PRO A 9 -12.95 9.36 -13.30
N GLU A 10 -13.72 8.45 -13.87
CA GLU A 10 -13.75 8.12 -15.32
C GLU A 10 -14.39 9.22 -16.19
N HIS A 11 -14.69 10.40 -15.62
CA HIS A 11 -15.47 11.43 -16.29
C HIS A 11 -14.90 11.70 -17.68
N ASN A 12 -15.77 11.60 -18.69
CA ASN A 12 -15.54 11.91 -20.10
C ASN A 12 -14.54 13.05 -20.22
N ASN A 13 -13.25 12.71 -20.26
CA ASN A 13 -12.22 13.72 -20.26
C ASN A 13 -12.30 14.31 -21.67
N PRO A 14 -12.74 15.56 -21.87
CA PRO A 14 -12.90 16.12 -23.21
C PRO A 14 -11.56 16.25 -23.94
N PHE A 15 -10.44 16.01 -23.24
CA PHE A 15 -9.08 15.94 -23.79
C PHE A 15 -8.62 14.52 -24.14
N CYS A 16 -9.41 13.48 -23.82
CA CYS A 16 -9.12 12.12 -24.25
C CYS A 16 -9.75 11.84 -25.61
N ALA A 17 -8.90 11.81 -26.65
CA ALA A 17 -9.32 11.43 -27.98
C ALA A 17 -9.66 9.94 -27.98
N ILE A 18 -10.96 9.64 -28.11
CA ILE A 18 -11.45 8.31 -28.43
C ILE A 18 -11.18 8.07 -29.91
N ASP A 19 -10.46 7.00 -30.23
CA ASP A 19 -10.17 6.63 -31.61
C ASP A 19 -10.84 5.29 -31.96
N PRO A 20 -11.85 5.28 -32.85
CA PRO A 20 -12.52 4.04 -33.28
C PRO A 20 -11.65 3.16 -34.19
N ASN A 21 -10.55 3.68 -34.73
CA ASN A 21 -9.60 2.93 -35.55
C ASN A 21 -8.34 2.50 -34.78
N LEU A 22 -8.32 2.73 -33.47
CA LEU A 22 -7.17 2.45 -32.61
C LEU A 22 -6.71 0.99 -32.75
N THR A 23 -5.44 0.83 -33.10
CA THR A 23 -4.80 -0.47 -33.26
C THR A 23 -4.08 -0.91 -32.00
N ILE A 24 -3.75 -2.19 -31.92
CA ILE A 24 -2.98 -2.72 -30.79
C ILE A 24 -1.55 -2.18 -30.78
N ASP A 25 -0.97 -1.88 -31.95
CA ASP A 25 0.39 -1.36 -32.08
C ASP A 25 0.49 0.06 -31.53
N GLU A 26 -0.55 0.88 -31.75
CA GLU A 26 -0.68 2.23 -31.16
C GLU A 26 -0.88 2.21 -29.63
N MET A 27 -1.21 1.04 -29.08
CA MET A 27 -1.43 0.82 -27.65
C MET A 27 -0.22 0.16 -26.96
N GLY A 28 0.94 0.09 -27.63
CA GLY A 28 2.14 -0.60 -27.12
C GLY A 28 2.52 -0.20 -25.69
N GLU A 29 2.66 1.10 -25.41
CA GLU A 29 3.00 1.58 -24.06
C GLU A 29 1.99 1.13 -22.99
N LYS A 30 0.71 1.05 -23.35
CA LYS A 30 -0.36 0.60 -22.44
C LYS A 30 -0.34 -0.91 -22.26
N ALA A 31 0.05 -1.66 -23.30
CA ALA A 31 0.30 -3.09 -23.20
C ALA A 31 1.43 -3.37 -22.20
N ASP A 32 2.52 -2.63 -22.30
CA ASP A 32 3.67 -2.75 -21.40
C ASP A 32 3.29 -2.40 -19.94
N LEU A 33 2.51 -1.33 -19.75
CA LEU A 33 1.98 -0.96 -18.43
C LEU A 33 1.04 -2.02 -17.86
N TRP A 34 0.16 -2.59 -18.69
CA TRP A 34 -0.71 -3.69 -18.29
C TRP A 34 0.10 -4.91 -17.85
N GLU A 35 1.10 -5.30 -18.64
CA GLU A 35 1.97 -6.43 -18.34
C GLU A 35 2.74 -6.21 -17.04
N LYS A 36 3.30 -5.01 -16.86
CA LYS A 36 4.00 -4.62 -15.64
C LYS A 36 3.09 -4.63 -14.41
N LEU A 37 1.88 -4.11 -14.52
CA LEU A 37 0.88 -4.19 -13.45
C LEU A 37 0.59 -5.64 -13.06
N GLN A 38 0.37 -6.49 -14.06
CA GLN A 38 -0.05 -7.87 -13.85
C GLN A 38 1.07 -8.79 -13.33
N SER A 39 2.29 -8.65 -13.86
CA SER A 39 3.39 -9.58 -13.63
C SER A 39 4.33 -9.15 -12.50
N GLU A 40 4.44 -7.85 -12.23
CA GLU A 40 5.41 -7.31 -11.27
C GLU A 40 4.73 -6.59 -10.11
N LEU A 41 3.95 -5.55 -10.40
CA LEU A 41 3.50 -4.61 -9.38
C LEU A 41 2.40 -5.19 -8.47
N LEU A 42 1.35 -5.78 -9.03
CA LEU A 42 0.28 -6.37 -8.21
C LEU A 42 0.76 -7.60 -7.42
N PRO A 43 1.59 -8.50 -7.99
CA PRO A 43 2.19 -9.58 -7.21
C PRO A 43 3.12 -9.10 -6.08
N SER A 44 3.84 -7.99 -6.26
CA SER A 44 4.76 -7.48 -5.24
C SER A 44 4.04 -7.00 -3.97
N ILE A 45 2.78 -6.57 -4.07
CA ILE A 45 1.94 -6.23 -2.91
C ILE A 45 1.91 -7.38 -1.91
N ARG A 46 1.73 -8.62 -2.39
CA ARG A 46 1.66 -9.81 -1.52
C ARG A 46 2.97 -9.98 -0.74
N ASN A 47 4.10 -9.86 -1.42
CA ASN A 47 5.41 -10.02 -0.79
C ASN A 47 5.67 -8.91 0.25
N GLN A 48 5.27 -7.67 -0.06
CA GLN A 48 5.42 -6.54 0.86
C GLN A 48 4.51 -6.68 2.09
N ILE A 49 3.29 -7.17 1.93
CA ILE A 49 2.41 -7.50 3.07
C ILE A 49 3.02 -8.60 3.92
N THR A 50 3.55 -9.67 3.32
CA THR A 50 4.23 -10.74 4.09
C THR A 50 5.45 -10.23 4.84
N ALA A 51 6.26 -9.36 4.21
CA ALA A 51 7.39 -8.74 4.87
C ALA A 51 6.94 -7.85 6.05
N LEU A 52 5.88 -7.06 5.86
CA LEU A 52 5.31 -6.20 6.91
C LEU A 52 4.78 -7.01 8.10
N LEU A 53 4.05 -8.10 7.85
CA LEU A 53 3.58 -8.98 8.93
C LEU A 53 4.75 -9.58 9.72
N THR A 54 5.86 -9.87 9.03
CA THR A 54 7.08 -10.38 9.67
C THR A 54 7.78 -9.31 10.50
N SER A 55 7.92 -8.09 9.99
CA SER A 55 8.57 -7.00 10.74
C SER A 55 7.75 -6.54 11.95
N LEU A 56 6.43 -6.70 11.89
CA LEU A 56 5.52 -6.44 13.01
C LEU A 56 5.43 -7.59 14.02
N ASP A 57 6.12 -8.70 13.79
CA ASP A 57 6.10 -9.90 14.64
C ASP A 57 4.68 -10.49 14.84
N LEU A 58 3.88 -10.49 13.77
CA LEU A 58 2.47 -10.92 13.81
C LEU A 58 2.25 -12.39 13.44
N HIS A 59 3.31 -13.21 13.38
CA HIS A 59 3.20 -14.63 13.03
C HIS A 59 2.74 -15.51 14.21
N ASP A 60 2.95 -15.06 15.45
CA ASP A 60 2.59 -15.78 16.68
C ASP A 60 1.75 -14.89 17.60
N LEU A 61 0.43 -14.95 17.41
CA LEU A 61 -0.54 -14.12 18.14
C LEU A 61 -0.64 -14.46 19.64
N GLU A 62 -0.03 -15.57 20.10
CA GLU A 62 0.03 -15.92 21.52
C GLU A 62 1.08 -15.10 22.28
N LYS A 63 2.04 -14.50 21.57
CA LYS A 63 3.07 -13.62 22.14
C LYS A 63 2.71 -12.16 21.97
N HIS A 64 3.20 -11.34 22.90
CA HIS A 64 3.21 -9.90 22.69
C HIS A 64 4.13 -9.59 21.50
N PRO A 65 3.61 -9.01 20.40
CA PRO A 65 4.42 -8.67 19.24
C PRO A 65 5.51 -7.67 19.63
N SER A 66 6.72 -7.89 19.13
CA SER A 66 7.86 -6.99 19.27
C SER A 66 8.29 -6.50 17.88
N PRO A 67 7.67 -5.41 17.36
CA PRO A 67 7.97 -4.92 16.03
C PRO A 67 9.43 -4.43 15.88
N ASP A 68 10.07 -4.80 14.77
CA ASP A 68 11.28 -4.13 14.30
C ASP A 68 10.88 -2.82 13.60
N LEU A 69 11.03 -1.70 14.31
CA LEU A 69 10.58 -0.39 13.85
C LEU A 69 11.34 0.08 12.60
N ASP A 70 12.65 -0.16 12.54
CA ASP A 70 13.48 0.29 11.41
C ASP A 70 13.11 -0.50 10.14
N ALA A 71 13.00 -1.84 10.25
CA ALA A 71 12.58 -2.68 9.14
C ALA A 71 11.13 -2.35 8.71
N THR A 72 10.23 -2.12 9.67
CA THR A 72 8.83 -1.76 9.39
C THR A 72 8.74 -0.45 8.62
N LEU A 73 9.49 0.58 9.02
CA LEU A 73 9.54 1.87 8.33
C LEU A 73 10.06 1.75 6.90
N GLU A 74 11.11 0.96 6.68
CA GLU A 74 11.66 0.70 5.35
C GLU A 74 10.62 -0.01 4.45
N ILE A 75 9.97 -1.06 4.97
CA ILE A 75 8.94 -1.81 4.23
C ILE A 75 7.77 -0.89 3.88
N LEU A 76 7.27 -0.09 4.82
CA LEU A 76 6.18 0.86 4.56
C LEU A 76 6.57 1.91 3.52
N SER A 77 7.82 2.40 3.53
CA SER A 77 8.31 3.35 2.53
C SER A 77 8.38 2.73 1.13
N ASN A 78 8.83 1.48 1.01
CA ASN A 78 8.83 0.77 -0.26
C ASN A 78 7.41 0.44 -0.74
N PHE A 79 6.52 0.16 0.19
CA PHE A 79 5.11 -0.11 -0.11
C PHE A 79 4.39 1.13 -0.63
N ASP A 80 4.63 2.28 -0.01
CA ASP A 80 4.13 3.58 -0.45
C ASP A 80 4.53 3.89 -1.91
N ARG A 81 5.81 3.72 -2.26
CA ARG A 81 6.31 3.88 -3.64
C ARG A 81 5.67 2.90 -4.62
N THR A 82 5.43 1.66 -4.19
CA THR A 82 4.77 0.65 -5.02
C THR A 82 3.34 1.07 -5.32
N LEU A 83 2.59 1.53 -4.31
CA LEU A 83 1.21 1.98 -4.47
C LEU A 83 1.12 3.23 -5.36
N GLU A 84 2.03 4.20 -5.19
CA GLU A 84 2.13 5.35 -6.09
C GLU A 84 2.35 4.91 -7.55
N THR A 85 3.25 3.96 -7.76
CA THR A 85 3.56 3.42 -9.10
C THR A 85 2.34 2.71 -9.70
N ILE A 86 1.61 1.93 -8.90
CA ILE A 86 0.38 1.25 -9.33
C ILE A 86 -0.69 2.26 -9.72
N VAL A 87 -0.91 3.29 -8.90
CA VAL A 87 -1.89 4.35 -9.17
C VAL A 87 -1.51 5.10 -10.45
N ALA A 88 -0.26 5.54 -10.57
CA ALA A 88 0.22 6.26 -11.77
C ALA A 88 0.10 5.41 -13.04
N SER A 89 0.48 4.14 -12.97
CA SER A 89 0.35 3.19 -14.09
C SER A 89 -1.12 2.97 -14.45
N THR A 90 -1.99 2.85 -13.45
CA THR A 90 -3.44 2.69 -13.62
C THR A 90 -4.05 3.89 -14.33
N VAL A 91 -3.71 5.11 -13.90
CA VAL A 91 -4.16 6.34 -14.56
C VAL A 91 -3.66 6.41 -16.00
N SER A 92 -2.37 6.11 -16.22
CA SER A 92 -1.77 6.19 -17.55
C SER A 92 -2.41 5.20 -18.52
N PHE A 93 -2.62 3.94 -18.10
CA PHE A 93 -3.18 2.94 -19.00
C PHE A 93 -4.71 3.12 -19.20
N ALA A 94 -5.47 3.43 -18.15
CA ALA A 94 -6.94 3.43 -18.21
C ALA A 94 -7.58 4.77 -18.57
N LEU A 95 -6.89 5.91 -18.32
CA LEU A 95 -7.52 7.24 -18.41
C LEU A 95 -6.80 8.24 -19.32
N ARG A 96 -5.56 7.98 -19.73
CA ARG A 96 -4.86 8.87 -20.69
C ARG A 96 -5.07 8.40 -22.13
N SER A 97 -5.06 9.34 -23.07
CA SER A 97 -5.06 9.04 -24.50
C SER A 97 -3.86 8.16 -24.90
N PRO A 98 -3.98 7.36 -25.97
CA PRO A 98 -5.22 7.10 -26.71
C PRO A 98 -6.18 6.22 -25.90
N LEU A 99 -7.50 6.47 -26.00
CA LEU A 99 -8.49 5.62 -25.35
C LEU A 99 -9.26 4.78 -26.37
N PRO A 100 -9.48 3.49 -26.09
CA PRO A 100 -10.27 2.62 -26.94
C PRO A 100 -11.73 3.09 -27.02
N ASP A 101 -12.31 3.07 -28.21
CA ASP A 101 -13.75 3.26 -28.39
C ASP A 101 -14.53 2.06 -27.84
N GLU A 102 -15.48 2.31 -26.94
CA GLU A 102 -16.25 1.25 -26.26
C GLU A 102 -17.01 0.34 -27.22
N GLN A 103 -17.43 0.85 -28.39
CA GLN A 103 -18.22 0.11 -29.36
C GLN A 103 -17.36 -0.62 -30.40
N HIS A 104 -16.11 -0.18 -30.61
CA HIS A 104 -15.26 -0.65 -31.71
C HIS A 104 -13.90 -1.27 -31.26
N ASP A 105 -13.67 -1.47 -29.96
CA ASP A 105 -12.39 -1.97 -29.39
C ASP A 105 -12.09 -3.47 -29.55
N HIS A 106 -12.86 -4.21 -30.34
CA HIS A 106 -12.89 -5.67 -30.27
C HIS A 106 -11.52 -6.35 -30.47
N ARG A 107 -10.61 -5.70 -31.20
CA ARG A 107 -9.25 -6.19 -31.51
C ARG A 107 -8.22 -5.95 -30.40
N LEU A 108 -8.54 -5.12 -29.40
CA LEU A 108 -7.60 -4.65 -28.37
C LEU A 108 -7.39 -5.61 -27.18
N LYS A 109 -8.02 -6.79 -27.21
CA LYS A 109 -7.82 -7.89 -26.22
C LYS A 109 -7.97 -7.42 -24.76
N ASN A 110 -6.87 -7.33 -23.99
CA ASN A 110 -6.87 -6.91 -22.59
C ASN A 110 -7.01 -5.40 -22.43
N LEU A 111 -6.73 -4.64 -23.49
CA LEU A 111 -6.76 -3.17 -23.52
C LEU A 111 -8.12 -2.60 -23.93
N LYS A 112 -9.14 -3.46 -24.02
CA LYS A 112 -10.54 -3.03 -24.24
C LYS A 112 -10.97 -2.04 -23.15
N SER A 113 -11.80 -1.06 -23.51
CA SER A 113 -12.28 -0.03 -22.58
C SER A 113 -12.88 -0.67 -21.32
N PHE A 114 -13.78 -1.65 -21.51
CA PHE A 114 -14.40 -2.39 -20.42
C PHE A 114 -13.38 -3.10 -19.52
N ARG A 115 -12.36 -3.75 -20.10
CA ARG A 115 -11.34 -4.48 -19.32
C ARG A 115 -10.47 -3.52 -18.52
N SER A 116 -10.11 -2.40 -19.13
CA SER A 116 -9.31 -1.35 -18.50
C SER A 116 -10.06 -0.69 -17.34
N SER A 117 -11.32 -0.34 -17.54
CA SER A 117 -12.20 0.18 -16.48
C SER A 117 -12.34 -0.83 -15.33
N GLN A 118 -12.59 -2.10 -15.64
CA GLN A 118 -12.72 -3.14 -14.61
C GLN A 118 -11.43 -3.33 -13.80
N LEU A 119 -10.25 -3.32 -14.44
CA LEU A 119 -8.98 -3.41 -13.70
C LEU A 119 -8.80 -2.19 -12.79
N ARG A 120 -9.07 -0.98 -13.29
CA ARG A 120 -9.01 0.26 -12.50
C ARG A 120 -9.92 0.20 -11.28
N LEU A 121 -11.17 -0.27 -11.44
CA LEU A 121 -12.11 -0.43 -10.31
C LEU A 121 -11.61 -1.44 -9.28
N LYS A 122 -11.03 -2.56 -9.72
CA LYS A 122 -10.44 -3.56 -8.82
C LYS A 122 -9.24 -3.01 -8.05
N ILE A 123 -8.35 -2.26 -8.72
CA ILE A 123 -7.21 -1.61 -8.07
C ILE A 123 -7.70 -0.57 -7.04
N LYS A 124 -8.69 0.25 -7.42
CA LYS A 124 -9.32 1.21 -6.50
C LYS A 124 -9.86 0.50 -5.26
N SER A 125 -10.61 -0.58 -5.44
CA SER A 125 -11.18 -1.35 -4.33
C SER A 125 -10.10 -2.00 -3.46
N LEU A 126 -9.04 -2.55 -4.05
CA LEU A 126 -7.91 -3.11 -3.30
C LEU A 126 -7.29 -2.06 -2.38
N ILE A 127 -6.98 -0.88 -2.92
CA ILE A 127 -6.37 0.21 -2.17
C ILE A 127 -7.30 0.70 -1.06
N HIS A 128 -8.55 1.03 -1.40
CA HIS A 128 -9.48 1.64 -0.47
C HIS A 128 -9.98 0.68 0.61
N SER A 129 -10.20 -0.59 0.29
CA SER A 129 -10.78 -1.55 1.23
C SER A 129 -9.71 -2.28 2.03
N GLN A 130 -8.66 -2.78 1.37
CA GLN A 130 -7.70 -3.68 2.01
C GLN A 130 -6.45 -2.94 2.49
N ILE A 131 -5.87 -2.09 1.65
CA ILE A 131 -4.60 -1.43 1.99
C ILE A 131 -4.79 -0.36 3.06
N TYR A 132 -5.82 0.47 2.97
CA TYR A 132 -6.10 1.43 4.04
C TYR A 132 -6.43 0.76 5.36
N SER A 133 -7.26 -0.29 5.36
CA SER A 133 -7.53 -1.05 6.59
C SER A 133 -6.26 -1.67 7.18
N LEU A 134 -5.35 -2.19 6.34
CA LEU A 134 -4.06 -2.69 6.81
C LEU A 134 -3.22 -1.59 7.46
N PHE A 135 -3.14 -0.40 6.85
CA PHE A 135 -2.38 0.71 7.42
C PHE A 135 -2.98 1.22 8.74
N GLU A 136 -4.31 1.28 8.85
CA GLU A 136 -5.00 1.59 10.10
C GLU A 136 -4.64 0.57 11.19
N CYS A 137 -4.67 -0.74 10.88
CA CYS A 137 -4.27 -1.79 11.82
C CYS A 137 -2.79 -1.68 12.22
N CYS A 138 -1.89 -1.34 11.29
CA CYS A 138 -0.47 -1.14 11.60
C CYS A 138 -0.27 0.06 12.54
N GLU A 139 -0.98 1.16 12.30
CA GLU A 139 -0.93 2.35 13.16
C GLU A 139 -1.43 2.04 14.58
N GLU A 140 -2.56 1.34 14.70
CA GLU A 140 -3.12 0.90 16.00
C GLU A 140 -2.13 -0.01 16.76
N LEU A 141 -1.56 -1.00 16.07
CA LEU A 141 -0.60 -1.93 16.66
C LEU A 141 0.65 -1.21 17.16
N LEU A 142 1.28 -0.38 16.31
CA LEU A 142 2.49 0.35 16.67
C LEU A 142 2.23 1.30 17.84
N THR A 143 1.05 1.93 17.89
CA THR A 143 0.64 2.76 19.02
C THR A 143 0.51 1.93 20.30
N TRP A 144 -0.11 0.76 20.24
CA TRP A 144 -0.24 -0.15 21.38
C TRP A 144 1.10 -0.69 21.89
N CYS A 145 2.00 -1.08 20.97
CA CYS A 145 3.37 -1.49 21.30
C CYS A 145 4.14 -0.33 21.98
N GLY A 146 4.03 0.89 21.45
CA GLY A 146 4.64 2.09 22.05
C GLY A 146 4.12 2.40 23.45
N MET A 147 2.81 2.28 23.67
CA MET A 147 2.21 2.43 25.01
C MET A 147 2.69 1.35 25.98
N SER A 148 2.90 0.12 25.51
CA SER A 148 3.38 -0.99 26.35
C SER A 148 4.85 -0.83 26.76
N ILE A 149 5.70 -0.23 25.92
CA ILE A 149 7.10 0.08 26.25
C ILE A 149 7.17 1.14 27.35
N GLY A 150 6.34 2.19 27.27
CA GLY A 150 6.31 3.28 28.25
C GLY A 150 5.82 2.89 29.65
N VAL A 151 5.13 1.76 29.80
CA VAL A 151 4.63 1.26 31.10
C VAL A 151 5.70 0.44 31.85
N ASN A 152 6.66 -0.18 31.14
CA ASN A 152 7.67 -1.04 31.77
C ASN A 152 8.85 -0.26 32.41
N ASP A 153 9.16 0.95 31.93
CA ASP A 153 10.26 1.77 32.47
C ASP A 153 9.95 2.44 33.83
N ALA A 154 8.70 2.48 34.26
CA ALA A 154 8.31 3.11 35.52
C ALA A 154 8.55 2.24 36.78
N SER A 155 9.12 1.04 36.64
CA SER A 155 9.24 0.07 37.75
C SER A 155 10.65 -0.17 38.30
N VAL A 156 11.68 0.54 37.83
CA VAL A 156 13.05 0.41 38.38
C VAL A 156 13.51 1.71 39.03
N THR A 157 13.27 1.83 40.34
CA THR A 157 14.10 2.69 41.20
C THR A 157 15.05 1.82 42.01
N PRO A 158 16.38 1.91 41.78
CA PRO A 158 17.38 1.31 42.66
C PRO A 158 17.55 2.13 43.93
N SER A 159 17.77 1.41 45.03
CA SER A 159 18.06 1.89 46.38
C SER A 159 19.05 3.08 46.44
N GLY A 160 18.64 4.17 47.08
CA GLY A 160 19.53 5.20 47.62
C GLY A 160 19.87 4.89 49.08
N GLY A 161 21.17 4.78 49.37
CA GLY A 161 21.70 4.23 50.62
C GLY A 161 21.88 5.20 51.80
N ALA A 162 22.34 4.56 52.88
CA ALA A 162 23.09 5.09 54.01
C ALA A 162 22.40 6.09 54.96
N ASN A 163 21.99 5.59 56.12
CA ASN A 163 22.19 6.34 57.36
C ASN A 163 22.90 5.45 58.38
N LEU A 164 24.18 5.76 58.61
CA LEU A 164 25.00 5.26 59.70
C LEU A 164 24.88 6.26 60.84
N GLU A 165 24.18 5.92 61.92
CA GLU A 165 24.62 6.37 63.24
C GLU A 165 24.60 5.23 64.25
N LYS A 166 25.67 5.24 65.03
CA LYS A 166 26.21 4.17 65.85
C LYS A 166 25.49 4.07 67.20
N GLN A 167 25.58 2.84 67.70
CA GLN A 167 25.29 2.32 69.03
C GLN A 167 25.74 3.14 70.26
N LEU A 168 24.90 3.01 71.31
CA LEU A 168 25.20 2.75 72.74
C LEU A 168 26.17 3.69 73.49
N GLN A 169 25.61 4.51 74.38
CA GLN A 169 25.84 4.43 75.84
C GLN A 169 24.72 5.09 76.63
#